data_AF-A0A4S1XC60-F1
#
_entry.id   AF-A0A4S1XC60-F1
#
_cell.length_a   1.000
_cell.length_b   1.000
_cell.length_c   1.000
_cell.angle_alpha   90.00
_cell.angle_beta   90.00
_cell.angle_gamma   90.00
#
_symmetry.space_group_name_H-M   'P 1'
#
loop_
_entity.id
_entity.type
_entity.pdbx_description
1 polymer ?
#
loop_
_entity_poly.entity_id
_entity_poly.type
_entity_poly.pdbx_seq_one_letter_code
_entity_poly.pdbx_strand_id
1 'polypeptide(L)' 'MLSLGQWSGNMSGNNNSRDLEYYRRRERQERDHAARAENTVAQQVHLELAERYSSLLQNTATNAMAAGA' A
#
# COMPACT_ATOMS: atom_id res chain seq x y z
N MET A 1 -27.28 -25.41 -9.92
CA MET A 1 -26.39 -25.78 -8.80
C MET A 1 -24.95 -25.70 -9.30
N LEU A 2 -24.23 -24.63 -8.99
CA LEU A 2 -22.82 -24.49 -9.39
C LEU A 2 -21.97 -24.66 -8.13
N SER A 3 -21.35 -25.83 -8.02
CA SER A 3 -20.29 -26.10 -7.05
C SER A 3 -19.00 -25.55 -7.65
N LEU A 4 -18.49 -24.44 -7.10
CA LEU A 4 -17.18 -23.91 -7.46
C LEU A 4 -16.24 -24.01 -6.25
N GLY A 5 -15.43 -25.06 -6.31
CA GLY A 5 -14.09 -25.24 -5.72
C GLY A 5 -13.64 -24.31 -4.61
N GLN A 6 -13.62 -24.86 -3.41
CA GLN A 6 -12.51 -24.87 -2.47
C GLN A 6 -11.27 -24.03 -2.89
N TRP A 7 -11.21 -22.78 -2.45
CA TRP A 7 -9.96 -22.01 -2.43
C TRP A 7 -9.17 -22.36 -1.16
N SER A 8 -8.39 -23.45 -1.25
CA SER A 8 -7.19 -23.59 -0.44
C SER A 8 -6.10 -22.76 -1.10
N GLY A 9 -5.83 -21.58 -0.54
CA GLY A 9 -4.79 -20.67 -1.02
C GLY A 9 -4.01 -20.13 0.16
N ASN A 10 -3.06 -20.93 0.65
CA ASN A 10 -2.01 -20.51 1.57
C ASN A 10 -1.17 -19.41 0.88
N MET A 11 -1.59 -18.14 0.99
CA MET A 11 -0.94 -16.96 0.37
C MET A 11 -0.17 -16.12 1.41
N SER A 12 0.53 -16.75 2.35
CA SER A 12 1.43 -16.05 3.28
C SER A 12 2.86 -16.14 2.75
N GLY A 13 3.34 -15.09 2.07
CA GLY A 13 4.77 -14.96 1.75
C GLY A 13 5.08 -14.06 0.56
N ASN A 14 4.25 -14.08 -0.49
CA ASN A 14 4.54 -13.37 -1.75
C ASN A 14 3.75 -12.06 -1.94
N ASN A 15 2.78 -11.78 -1.06
CA ASN A 15 1.97 -10.54 -1.10
C ASN A 15 2.74 -9.33 -0.55
N ASN A 16 3.47 -9.50 0.57
CA ASN A 16 4.16 -8.38 1.23
C ASN A 16 5.12 -7.62 0.30
N SER A 17 5.90 -8.30 -0.54
CA SER A 17 6.82 -7.63 -1.48
C SER A 17 6.09 -6.82 -2.55
N ARG A 18 4.98 -7.34 -3.08
CA ARG A 18 4.13 -6.63 -4.05
C ARG A 18 3.40 -5.44 -3.41
N ASP A 19 2.92 -5.62 -2.19
CA ASP A 19 2.25 -4.57 -1.42
C ASP A 19 3.23 -3.43 -1.10
N LEU A 20 4.47 -3.75 -0.72
CA LEU A 20 5.52 -2.76 -0.48
C LEU A 20 5.86 -1.95 -1.75
N GLU A 21 6.00 -2.59 -2.92
CA GLU A 21 6.26 -1.86 -4.16
C GLU A 21 5.06 -0.97 -4.53
N TYR A 22 3.85 -1.50 -4.39
CA TYR A 22 2.62 -0.78 -4.64
C TYR A 22 2.51 0.48 -3.76
N TYR A 23 2.66 0.34 -2.45
CA TYR A 23 2.58 1.48 -1.53
C TYR A 23 3.70 2.51 -1.78
N ARG A 24 4.93 2.08 -2.11
CA ARG A 24 6.03 2.98 -2.50
C ARG A 24 5.70 3.78 -3.77
N ARG A 25 5.12 3.11 -4.77
CA ARG A 25 4.75 3.77 -6.03
C ARG A 25 3.65 4.79 -5.80
N ARG A 26 2.62 4.42 -5.03
CA ARG A 26 1.48 5.29 -4.71
C ARG A 26 1.90 6.49 -3.86
N GLU A 27 2.73 6.29 -2.84
CA GLU A 27 3.25 7.38 -2.01
C GLU A 27 3.94 8.47 -2.83
N ARG A 28 4.83 8.08 -3.75
CA ARG A 28 5.49 9.05 -4.66
C ARG A 28 4.50 9.76 -5.58
N GLN A 29 3.54 9.04 -6.14
CA GLN A 29 2.52 9.63 -7.02
C GLN A 29 1.69 10.69 -6.29
N GLU A 30 1.24 10.39 -5.07
CA GLU A 30 0.46 11.34 -4.29
C GLU A 30 1.30 12.58 -3.90
N ARG A 31 2.60 12.43 -3.58
CA ARG A 31 3.49 13.58 -3.39
C ARG A 31 3.66 14.42 -4.66
N ASP A 32 3.83 13.79 -5.82
CA ASP A 32 3.93 14.47 -7.11
C ASP A 32 2.62 15.22 -7.45
N HIS A 33 1.47 14.61 -7.14
CA HIS A 33 0.17 15.26 -7.31
C HIS A 33 0.00 16.45 -6.36
N ALA A 34 0.39 16.33 -5.09
CA ALA A 34 0.39 17.43 -4.14
C ALA A 34 1.28 18.60 -4.61
N ALA A 35 2.45 18.32 -5.18
CA ALA A 35 3.36 19.34 -5.69
C ALA A 35 2.82 20.09 -6.91
N ARG A 36 1.92 19.47 -7.68
CA ARG A 36 1.29 20.05 -8.88
C ARG A 36 -0.10 20.62 -8.61
N ALA A 37 -0.67 20.38 -7.44
CA ALA A 37 -2.02 20.81 -7.11
C ALA A 37 -2.05 22.34 -6.88
N GLU A 38 -2.84 23.03 -7.68
CA GLU A 38 -3.07 24.48 -7.54
C GLU A 38 -4.07 24.80 -6.43
N ASN A 39 -4.88 23.82 -6.03
CA ASN A 39 -5.89 23.94 -4.98
C ASN A 39 -5.33 23.40 -3.65
N THR A 40 -5.38 24.23 -2.60
CA THR A 40 -4.87 23.88 -1.26
C THR A 40 -5.55 22.66 -0.64
N VAL A 41 -6.85 22.47 -0.85
CA VAL A 41 -7.58 21.29 -0.35
C VAL A 41 -7.12 20.03 -1.09
N ALA A 42 -6.99 20.10 -2.42
CA ALA A 42 -6.49 18.98 -3.21
C ALA A 42 -5.04 18.62 -2.81
N GLN A 43 -4.20 19.62 -2.60
CA GLN A 43 -2.84 19.45 -2.09
C GLN A 43 -2.84 18.72 -0.74
N GLN A 44 -3.67 19.15 0.21
CA GLN A 44 -3.77 18.54 1.53
C GLN A 44 -4.21 17.07 1.44
N VAL A 45 -5.24 16.78 0.65
CA VAL A 45 -5.73 15.40 0.47
C VAL A 45 -4.63 14.49 -0.11
N HIS A 46 -3.88 14.96 -1.11
CA HIS A 46 -2.78 14.20 -1.67
C HIS A 46 -1.66 13.96 -0.65
N LEU A 47 -1.35 14.94 0.21
CA LEU A 47 -0.38 14.76 1.29
C LEU A 47 -0.86 13.74 2.33
N GLU A 48 -2.11 13.80 2.77
CA GLU A 48 -2.70 12.83 3.69
C GLU A 48 -2.66 11.40 3.11
N LEU A 49 -2.93 11.25 1.81
CA LEU A 49 -2.84 9.96 1.12
C LEU A 49 -1.39 9.45 1.07
N ALA A 50 -0.42 10.32 0.77
CA ALA A 50 1.00 9.97 0.81
C ALA A 50 1.43 9.47 2.20
N GLU A 51 0.99 10.15 3.26
CA GLU A 51 1.28 9.75 4.65
C GLU A 51 0.65 8.41 5.02
N ARG A 52 -0.58 8.14 4.57
CA ARG A 52 -1.23 6.83 4.75
C ARG A 52 -0.43 5.72 4.08
N TYR A 53 0.02 5.91 2.84
CA TYR A 53 0.86 4.92 2.16
C TYR A 53 2.21 4.73 2.84
N SER A 54 2.83 5.79 3.37
CA SER A 54 4.05 5.72 4.17
C SER A 54 3.84 4.88 5.45
N SER A 55 2.72 5.08 6.14
CA SER A 55 2.37 4.30 7.34
C SER A 55 2.14 2.81 7.00
N LEU A 56 1.46 2.52 5.90
CA LEU A 56 1.27 1.15 5.41
C LEU A 56 2.62 0.49 5.08
N LEU A 57 3.57 1.20 4.47
CA LEU A 57 4.91 0.69 4.21
C LEU A 57 5.63 0.27 5.49
N GLN A 58 5.58 1.09 6.52
CA GLN A 58 6.23 0.81 7.79
C GLN A 58 5.59 -0.40 8.49
N ASN A 59 4.26 -0.48 8.49
CA ASN A 59 3.53 -1.61 9.07
C ASN A 59 3.80 -2.91 8.33
N THR A 60 3.76 -2.90 6.99
CA THR A 60 4.04 -4.10 6.18
C THR A 60 5.51 -4.53 6.29
N ALA A 61 6.45 -3.59 6.35
CA ALA A 61 7.87 -3.91 6.57
C ALA A 61 8.10 -4.53 7.96
N THR A 62 7.46 -3.99 9.00
CA THR A 62 7.53 -4.53 10.37
C THR A 62 6.95 -5.94 10.43
N ASN A 63 5.79 -6.17 9.82
CA ASN A 63 5.16 -7.50 9.76
C ASN A 63 6.01 -8.50 8.96
N ALA A 64 6.68 -8.06 7.88
CA ALA A 64 7.59 -8.91 7.13
C ALA A 64 8.82 -9.33 7.94
N MET A 65 9.39 -8.42 8.77
CA MET A 65 10.48 -8.76 9.69
C MET A 65 10.05 -9.73 10.79
N ALA A 66 8.85 -9.54 11.36
CA ALA A 66 8.33 -10.40 12.42
C ALA A 66 7.97 -11.82 11.95
N ALA A 67 7.57 -11.99 10.68
CA ALA A 67 7.23 -13.30 10.11
C ALA A 67 8.46 -14.14 9.70
N GLY A 68 9.67 -13.56 9.75
CA GLY A 68 10.93 -14.21 9.39
C GLY A 68 11.83 -14.63 10.58
N ALA A 69 11.37 -14.44 11.82
CA ALA A 69 12.07 -14.82 13.06
C ALA A 69 11.44 -16.07 13.69
#